data_AF-A0A2A2J951-F1
#
_entry.id   AF-A0A2A2J951-F1
#
_cell.length_a   1.000
_cell.length_b   1.000
_cell.length_c   1.000
_cell.angle_alpha   90.00
_cell.angle_beta   90.00
_cell.angle_gamma   90.00
#
_symmetry.space_group_name_H-M   'P 1'
#
loop_
_entity.id
_entity.type
_entity.pdbx_description
1 polymer ?
#
loop_
_entity_poly.entity_id
_entity_poly.type
_entity_poly.pdbx_seq_one_letter_code
_entity_poly.pdbx_strand_id
1 'polypeptide(L)'
;MNCQVCGHQNGKPHFGVIACKACSAFFRRCCALKKKYKCRHNGICEITPNGRKICRGCRQMRCNLIGMEPERIQYNRDPLGSKAERMALSAYSPGEQSTSSSSDDQTELRLINRLVENYKILEQRRDQLYERRQSGKPRGRALNFKEVNRSCMDECVLRAHWIAATFPIFKSFSFNEKKIMFANFFAGNTILYLGKMCCLYGRTDRIIFSNTGNYLDMQNIQDFYREEDDENPSKEATRLGQASKI
;
A
#
# COMPACT_ATOMS: atom_id res chain seq x y z
N MET A 1 4.87 -35.52 20.55
CA MET A 1 4.12 -34.61 19.64
C MET A 1 4.46 -34.92 18.19
N ASN A 2 3.46 -34.86 17.29
CA ASN A 2 3.62 -35.20 15.87
C ASN A 2 3.73 -33.93 15.01
N CYS A 3 4.41 -34.05 13.87
CA CYS A 3 4.58 -32.97 12.90
C CYS A 3 3.23 -32.53 12.32
N GLN A 4 2.84 -31.27 12.51
CA GLN A 4 1.55 -30.73 12.04
C GLN A 4 1.47 -30.59 10.51
N VAL A 5 2.60 -30.68 9.79
CA VAL A 5 2.62 -30.66 8.32
C VAL A 5 2.36 -32.03 7.71
N CYS A 6 2.97 -33.09 8.26
CA CYS A 6 3.01 -34.40 7.59
C CYS A 6 2.76 -35.59 8.52
N GLY A 7 2.39 -35.38 9.77
CA GLY A 7 2.10 -36.43 10.75
C GLY A 7 3.31 -37.23 11.27
N HIS A 8 4.54 -36.95 10.81
CA HIS A 8 5.73 -37.70 11.25
C HIS A 8 5.95 -37.54 12.75
N GLN A 9 6.26 -38.66 13.42
CA GLN A 9 6.59 -38.71 14.84
C GLN A 9 7.85 -37.88 15.14
N ASN A 10 8.08 -37.56 16.41
CA ASN A 10 9.21 -36.75 16.87
C ASN A 10 9.23 -35.31 16.31
N GLY A 11 8.06 -34.66 16.29
CA GLY A 11 7.95 -33.23 15.99
C GLY A 11 8.59 -32.38 17.09
N LYS A 12 9.26 -31.29 16.69
CA LYS A 12 9.83 -30.28 17.59
C LYS A 12 9.39 -28.88 17.14
N PRO A 13 9.43 -27.86 18.01
CA PRO A 13 9.16 -26.49 17.63
C PRO A 13 10.11 -26.01 16.53
N HIS A 14 9.56 -25.58 15.41
CA HIS A 14 10.26 -24.98 14.28
C HIS A 14 9.38 -23.91 13.64
N PHE A 15 9.88 -22.68 13.58
CA PHE A 15 9.21 -21.55 12.89
C PHE A 15 7.76 -21.33 13.36
N GLY A 16 7.52 -21.36 14.67
CA GLY A 16 6.19 -21.10 15.25
C GLY A 16 5.29 -22.33 15.43
N VAL A 17 5.65 -23.50 14.87
CA VAL A 17 4.79 -24.70 14.91
C VAL A 17 5.55 -25.97 15.29
N ILE A 18 4.84 -27.05 15.61
CA ILE A 18 5.45 -28.38 15.80
C ILE A 18 5.66 -29.04 14.44
N ALA A 19 6.92 -29.21 14.02
CA ALA A 19 7.26 -29.83 12.75
C ALA A 19 8.43 -30.82 12.89
N CYS A 20 8.53 -31.76 11.94
CA CYS A 20 9.71 -32.60 11.83
C CYS A 20 10.85 -31.86 11.12
N LYS A 21 12.09 -32.33 11.34
CA LYS A 21 13.32 -31.77 10.73
C LYS A 21 13.21 -31.60 9.20
N ALA A 22 12.56 -32.54 8.52
CA ALA A 22 12.45 -32.48 7.07
C ALA A 22 11.44 -31.44 6.57
N CYS A 23 10.35 -31.17 7.31
CA CYS A 23 9.41 -30.10 6.97
C CYS A 23 9.99 -28.73 7.30
N SER A 24 10.70 -28.61 8.43
CA SER A 24 11.50 -27.42 8.77
C SER A 24 12.53 -27.10 7.69
N ALA A 25 13.35 -28.06 7.27
CA ALA A 25 14.34 -27.85 6.21
C ALA A 25 13.73 -27.60 4.83
N PHE A 26 12.53 -28.12 4.57
CA PHE A 26 11.78 -27.80 3.36
C PHE A 26 11.32 -26.35 3.38
N PHE A 27 10.65 -25.91 4.44
CA PHE A 27 10.15 -24.54 4.60
C PHE A 27 11.27 -23.50 4.49
N ARG A 28 12.38 -23.70 5.21
CA ARG A 28 13.56 -22.81 5.13
C ARG A 28 14.08 -22.63 3.71
N ARG A 29 14.16 -23.71 2.93
CA ARG A 29 14.60 -23.64 1.52
C ARG A 29 13.59 -22.93 0.62
N CYS A 30 12.30 -23.09 0.88
CA CYS A 30 11.25 -22.40 0.13
C CYS A 30 11.39 -20.89 0.30
N CYS A 31 11.57 -20.42 1.54
CA CYS A 31 11.72 -19.00 1.85
C CYS A 31 13.05 -18.43 1.35
N ALA A 32 14.17 -19.09 1.64
CA ALA A 32 15.51 -18.63 1.23
C ALA A 32 15.67 -18.51 -0.29
N LEU A 33 15.09 -19.43 -1.06
CA LEU A 33 15.16 -19.41 -2.53
C LEU A 33 13.96 -18.70 -3.17
N LYS A 34 13.05 -18.10 -2.38
CA LYS A 34 11.77 -17.51 -2.83
C LYS A 34 11.01 -18.41 -3.82
N LYS A 35 11.09 -19.73 -3.65
CA LYS A 35 10.51 -20.71 -4.60
C LYS A 35 9.00 -20.80 -4.41
N LYS A 36 8.25 -20.59 -5.50
CA LYS A 36 6.81 -20.83 -5.58
C LYS A 36 6.56 -22.16 -6.26
N TYR A 37 6.03 -23.13 -5.52
CA TYR A 37 5.64 -24.43 -6.10
C TYR A 37 4.17 -24.42 -6.50
N LYS A 38 3.85 -24.86 -7.72
CA LYS A 38 2.48 -25.10 -8.17
C LYS A 38 2.10 -26.58 -7.98
N CYS A 39 0.87 -26.84 -7.53
CA CYS A 39 0.31 -28.18 -7.53
C CYS A 39 0.03 -28.61 -8.99
N ARG A 40 0.22 -29.90 -9.30
CA ARG A 40 -0.14 -30.49 -10.61
C ARG A 40 -1.54 -31.14 -10.61
N HIS A 41 -2.22 -31.10 -9.48
CA HIS A 41 -3.58 -31.63 -9.26
C HIS A 41 -4.44 -30.50 -8.67
N ASN A 42 -5.49 -30.84 -7.90
CA ASN A 42 -6.50 -29.89 -7.42
C ASN A 42 -6.12 -29.13 -6.12
N GLY A 43 -4.82 -29.00 -5.80
CA GLY A 43 -4.39 -28.29 -4.58
C GLY A 43 -4.65 -29.00 -3.24
N ILE A 44 -5.31 -30.15 -3.24
CA ILE A 44 -5.72 -30.91 -2.03
C ILE A 44 -4.89 -32.19 -1.80
N CYS A 45 -3.65 -32.27 -2.30
CA CYS A 45 -2.84 -33.48 -2.13
C CYS A 45 -2.55 -33.75 -0.65
N GLU A 46 -2.78 -35.00 -0.23
CA GLU A 46 -2.48 -35.45 1.12
C GLU A 46 -0.97 -35.44 1.39
N ILE A 47 -0.56 -34.94 2.55
CA ILE A 47 0.84 -34.84 2.95
C ILE A 47 1.12 -35.83 4.09
N THR A 48 1.64 -37.01 3.74
CA THR A 48 2.04 -38.04 4.70
C THR A 48 3.56 -38.07 4.92
N PRO A 49 4.10 -38.75 5.94
CA PRO A 49 5.54 -38.81 6.19
C PRO A 49 6.33 -39.35 4.99
N ASN A 50 5.75 -40.33 4.29
CA ASN A 50 6.33 -40.99 3.11
C ASN A 50 5.96 -40.25 1.80
N GLY A 51 4.76 -39.66 1.73
CA GLY A 51 4.24 -38.97 0.55
C GLY A 51 4.61 -37.49 0.41
N ARG A 52 5.23 -36.87 1.43
CA ARG A 52 5.59 -35.42 1.44
C ARG A 52 6.54 -34.94 0.33
N LYS A 53 7.04 -35.82 -0.54
CA LYS A 53 7.85 -35.44 -1.72
C LYS A 53 7.02 -35.32 -3.01
N ILE A 54 5.81 -35.91 -3.03
CA ILE A 54 4.93 -36.01 -4.21
C ILE A 54 4.48 -34.63 -4.68
N CYS A 55 3.92 -33.82 -3.78
CA CYS A 55 3.45 -32.48 -4.12
C CYS A 55 4.13 -31.40 -3.26
N ARG A 56 5.11 -30.71 -3.84
CA ARG A 56 5.80 -29.58 -3.18
C ARG A 56 4.87 -28.37 -3.00
N GLY A 57 3.92 -28.17 -3.92
CA GLY A 57 2.92 -27.09 -3.86
C GLY A 57 2.02 -27.23 -2.64
N CYS A 58 1.30 -28.35 -2.51
CA CYS A 58 0.44 -28.61 -1.36
C CYS A 58 1.22 -28.67 -0.04
N ARG A 59 2.46 -29.18 -0.05
CA ARG A 59 3.30 -29.17 1.14
C ARG A 59 3.68 -27.76 1.58
N GLN A 60 4.07 -26.88 0.65
CA GLN A 60 4.38 -25.49 0.94
C GLN A 60 3.13 -24.75 1.43
N MET A 61 2.00 -24.95 0.76
CA MET A 61 0.72 -24.40 1.18
C MET A 61 0.35 -24.85 2.60
N ARG A 62 0.52 -26.14 2.93
CA ARG A 62 0.25 -26.67 4.27
C ARG A 62 1.15 -26.03 5.32
N CYS A 63 2.45 -25.83 5.04
CA CYS A 63 3.36 -25.11 5.94
C CYS A 63 2.82 -23.71 6.28
N ASN A 64 2.37 -22.95 5.28
CA ASN A 64 1.82 -21.62 5.48
C ASN A 64 0.50 -21.66 6.25
N LEU A 65 -0.40 -22.59 5.89
CA LEU A 65 -1.72 -22.73 6.51
C LEU A 65 -1.66 -23.06 8.00
N ILE A 66 -0.66 -23.83 8.45
CA ILE A 66 -0.50 -24.12 9.87
C ILE A 66 0.23 -23.01 10.64
N GLY A 67 0.62 -21.92 9.97
CA GLY A 67 1.29 -20.78 10.60
C GLY A 67 2.80 -20.93 10.76
N MET A 68 3.50 -21.61 9.84
CA MET A 68 4.97 -21.48 9.82
C MET A 68 5.37 -20.04 9.46
N GLU A 69 6.12 -19.38 10.36
CA GLU A 69 6.52 -17.98 10.23
C GLU A 69 7.88 -17.84 9.51
N PRO A 70 7.92 -17.28 8.28
CA PRO A 70 9.18 -17.03 7.55
C PRO A 70 10.16 -16.10 8.28
N GLU A 71 9.65 -15.22 9.13
CA GLU A 71 10.40 -14.20 9.88
C GLU A 71 11.36 -14.84 10.90
N ARG A 72 11.02 -16.04 11.40
CA ARG A 72 11.88 -16.82 12.31
C ARG A 72 13.06 -17.53 11.62
N ILE A 73 13.25 -17.32 10.31
CA ILE A 73 14.37 -17.89 9.57
C ILE A 73 15.57 -16.94 9.64
N GLN A 74 16.66 -17.41 10.27
CA GLN A 74 17.95 -16.74 10.23
C GLN A 74 18.63 -17.02 8.88
N TYR A 75 18.78 -16.00 8.04
CA TYR A 75 19.42 -16.10 6.72
C TYR A 75 20.95 -16.02 6.79
N ASN A 76 21.49 -15.30 7.79
CA ASN A 76 22.92 -15.17 8.03
C ASN A 76 23.29 -16.08 9.21
N ARG A 77 23.86 -17.25 8.92
CA ARG A 77 24.63 -17.99 9.93
C ARG A 77 26.10 -17.82 9.60
N ASP A 78 26.84 -17.21 10.51
CA ASP A 78 28.30 -17.26 10.48
C ASP A 78 28.77 -18.73 10.46
N PRO A 79 29.85 -19.05 9.72
CA PRO A 79 30.37 -20.40 9.68
C PRO A 79 31.03 -20.74 11.02
N LEU A 80 30.32 -21.53 11.83
CA LEU A 80 30.84 -22.45 12.86
C LEU A 80 31.78 -21.86 13.94
N GLY A 81 31.21 -21.44 15.07
CA GLY A 81 31.90 -21.45 16.37
C GLY A 81 31.98 -22.88 16.95
N SER A 82 33.17 -23.24 17.41
CA SER A 82 33.58 -24.58 17.86
C SER A 82 32.70 -25.19 18.97
N LYS A 83 32.82 -26.51 19.14
CA LYS A 83 32.07 -27.31 20.12
C LYS A 83 32.48 -27.04 21.58
N ALA A 84 33.52 -26.24 21.83
CA ALA A 84 34.12 -26.02 23.15
C ALA A 84 33.37 -24.98 24.01
N GLU A 85 32.66 -24.03 23.41
CA GLU A 85 32.01 -22.92 24.14
C GLU A 85 30.62 -23.28 24.70
N ARG A 86 30.04 -24.40 24.24
CA ARG A 86 28.69 -24.84 24.61
C ARG A 86 28.59 -25.58 25.95
N MET A 87 29.72 -25.86 26.62
CA MET A 87 29.74 -26.57 27.90
C MET A 87 29.77 -25.63 29.13
N ALA A 88 29.92 -24.31 28.94
CA ALA A 88 30.03 -23.36 30.04
C ALA A 88 28.72 -22.64 30.43
N LEU A 89 27.60 -22.89 29.74
CA LEU A 89 26.35 -22.12 29.90
C LEU A 89 25.15 -22.94 30.39
N SER A 90 25.34 -24.19 30.83
CA SER A 90 24.24 -25.08 31.26
C SER A 90 23.90 -25.02 32.76
N ALA A 91 24.19 -23.92 33.45
CA ALA A 91 23.95 -23.80 34.88
C ALA A 91 23.25 -22.47 35.26
N TYR A 92 22.07 -22.20 34.69
CA TYR A 92 21.08 -21.34 35.35
C TYR A 92 19.68 -21.43 34.71
N SER A 93 18.69 -21.80 35.51
CA SER A 93 17.26 -21.45 35.38
C SER A 93 16.61 -21.70 36.74
N PRO A 94 15.52 -21.02 37.14
CA PRO A 94 14.68 -20.07 36.39
C PRO A 94 14.53 -18.71 37.10
N GLY A 95 14.31 -17.64 36.34
CA GLY A 95 13.97 -16.32 36.88
C GLY A 95 13.23 -15.50 35.84
N GLU A 96 12.14 -14.89 36.26
CA GLU A 96 11.14 -14.18 35.46
C GLU A 96 11.67 -12.91 34.77
N GLN A 97 10.97 -12.56 33.67
CA GLN A 97 10.92 -11.26 32.96
C GLN A 97 12.19 -10.65 32.36
N SER A 98 12.24 -10.55 31.02
CA SER A 98 12.48 -9.27 30.30
C SER A 98 12.35 -9.41 28.78
N THR A 99 11.31 -8.76 28.25
CA THR A 99 11.33 -7.82 27.10
C THR A 99 12.46 -7.96 26.06
N SER A 100 12.09 -8.32 24.82
CA SER A 100 12.91 -8.04 23.63
C SER A 100 12.07 -7.66 22.39
N SER A 101 11.09 -6.77 22.56
CA SER A 101 10.27 -6.21 21.46
C SER A 101 10.67 -4.79 21.06
N SER A 102 11.91 -4.35 21.30
CA SER A 102 12.24 -2.91 21.19
C SER A 102 12.76 -2.45 19.83
N SER A 103 13.26 -3.32 18.94
CA SER A 103 13.86 -2.87 17.68
C SER A 103 12.86 -2.67 16.53
N ASP A 104 11.82 -3.50 16.47
CA ASP A 104 10.84 -3.49 15.37
C ASP A 104 9.78 -2.40 15.62
N ASP A 105 9.26 -2.31 16.84
CA ASP A 105 8.33 -1.25 17.29
C ASP A 105 8.93 0.15 17.11
N GLN A 106 10.24 0.31 17.39
CA GLN A 106 10.94 1.58 17.18
C GLN A 106 11.07 1.94 15.69
N THR A 107 11.20 0.95 14.80
CA THR A 107 11.32 1.19 13.36
C THR A 107 9.96 1.52 12.74
N GLU A 108 8.91 0.82 13.15
CA GLU A 108 7.53 1.11 12.75
C GLU A 108 7.08 2.48 13.24
N LEU A 109 7.36 2.82 14.50
CA LEU A 109 7.03 4.13 15.06
C LEU A 109 7.77 5.27 14.33
N ARG A 110 9.04 5.06 13.95
CA ARG A 110 9.79 6.02 13.12
C ARG A 110 9.16 6.22 11.74
N LEU A 111 8.65 5.14 11.12
CA LEU A 111 7.97 5.25 9.84
C LEU A 111 6.65 6.02 9.99
N ILE A 112 5.82 5.66 10.96
CA ILE A 112 4.53 6.33 11.22
C ILE A 112 4.75 7.82 11.48
N ASN A 113 5.71 8.19 12.33
CA ASN A 113 6.02 9.59 12.63
C ASN A 113 6.45 10.36 11.37
N ARG A 114 7.31 9.76 10.53
CA ARG A 114 7.70 10.37 9.25
C ARG A 114 6.53 10.51 8.29
N LEU A 115 5.63 9.51 8.27
CA LEU A 115 4.42 9.51 7.46
C LEU A 115 3.50 10.68 7.84
N VAL A 116 3.24 10.84 9.14
CA VAL A 116 2.42 11.92 9.71
C VAL A 116 3.03 13.28 9.39
N GLU A 117 4.33 13.46 9.65
CA GLU A 117 4.97 14.77 9.45
C GLU A 117 4.99 15.18 7.98
N ASN A 118 5.36 14.26 7.08
CA ASN A 118 5.32 14.55 5.65
C ASN A 118 3.90 14.75 5.13
N TYR A 119 2.90 14.10 5.73
CA TYR A 119 1.50 14.33 5.35
C TYR A 119 1.03 15.74 5.70
N LYS A 120 1.44 16.30 6.85
CA LYS A 120 1.17 17.72 7.18
C LYS A 120 1.77 18.66 6.14
N ILE A 121 3.01 18.39 5.70
CA ILE A 121 3.67 19.18 4.64
C ILE A 121 2.89 19.07 3.32
N LEU A 122 2.39 17.88 2.98
CA LEU A 122 1.52 17.68 1.82
C LEU A 122 0.25 18.54 1.92
N GLU A 123 -0.42 18.54 3.08
CA GLU A 123 -1.63 19.34 3.31
C GLU A 123 -1.35 20.84 3.20
N GLN A 124 -0.27 21.33 3.82
CA GLN A 124 0.11 22.73 3.74
C GLN A 124 0.38 23.17 2.28
N ARG A 125 1.11 22.36 1.50
CA ARG A 125 1.39 22.65 0.09
C ARG A 125 0.13 22.62 -0.76
N ARG A 126 -0.76 21.68 -0.46
CA ARG A 126 -2.07 21.57 -1.12
C ARG A 126 -2.90 22.83 -0.88
N ASP A 127 -3.00 23.27 0.37
CA ASP A 127 -3.79 24.44 0.72
C ASP A 127 -3.26 25.70 0.03
N GLN A 128 -1.94 25.91 0.05
CA GLN A 128 -1.30 27.02 -0.68
C GLN A 128 -1.59 26.97 -2.19
N LEU A 129 -1.54 25.78 -2.79
CA LEU A 129 -1.82 25.58 -4.21
C LEU A 129 -3.26 25.96 -4.55
N TYR A 130 -4.23 25.47 -3.79
CA TYR A 130 -5.64 25.72 -4.07
C TYR A 130 -6.07 27.14 -3.72
N GLU A 131 -5.53 27.75 -2.66
CA GLU A 131 -5.74 29.18 -2.38
C GLU A 131 -5.21 30.06 -3.53
N ARG A 132 -4.04 29.73 -4.09
CA ARG A 132 -3.53 30.42 -5.27
C ARG A 132 -4.45 30.26 -6.49
N ARG A 133 -5.01 29.07 -6.71
CA ARG A 133 -5.98 28.79 -7.80
C ARG A 133 -7.33 29.48 -7.57
N GLN A 134 -7.68 29.75 -6.32
CA GLN A 134 -8.92 30.39 -5.90
C GLN A 134 -8.89 31.91 -6.05
N SER A 135 -7.69 32.52 -6.07
CA SER A 135 -7.51 33.96 -6.16
C SER A 135 -8.38 34.58 -7.27
N GLY A 136 -9.26 35.52 -6.88
CA GLY A 136 -10.18 36.21 -7.80
C GLY A 136 -11.45 35.43 -8.17
N LYS A 137 -11.70 34.25 -7.59
CA LYS A 137 -12.91 33.44 -7.82
C LYS A 137 -13.72 33.25 -6.52
N PRO A 138 -15.03 32.98 -6.58
CA PRO A 138 -15.84 32.66 -5.39
C PRO A 138 -15.50 31.27 -4.83
N ARG A 139 -15.45 31.14 -3.49
CA ARG A 139 -15.24 29.86 -2.80
C ARG A 139 -16.47 28.98 -2.95
N GLY A 140 -16.30 27.66 -2.87
CA GLY A 140 -17.43 26.74 -2.87
C GLY A 140 -18.20 26.73 -4.18
N ARG A 141 -17.52 26.84 -5.32
CA ARG A 141 -18.16 26.84 -6.65
C ARG A 141 -18.00 25.48 -7.37
N ALA A 142 -18.87 25.26 -8.35
CA ALA A 142 -18.70 24.13 -9.27
C ALA A 142 -17.45 24.31 -10.13
N LEU A 143 -16.69 23.24 -10.32
CA LEU A 143 -15.55 23.18 -11.23
C LEU A 143 -15.98 22.58 -12.57
N ASN A 144 -15.45 23.12 -13.66
CA ASN A 144 -15.61 22.52 -14.99
C ASN A 144 -14.54 21.44 -15.27
N PHE A 145 -14.64 20.77 -16.42
CA PHE A 145 -13.76 19.69 -16.84
C PHE A 145 -12.28 20.10 -16.87
N LYS A 146 -11.95 21.29 -17.38
CA LYS A 146 -10.56 21.77 -17.44
C LYS A 146 -10.00 21.97 -16.04
N GLU A 147 -10.78 22.52 -15.13
CA GLU A 147 -10.37 22.79 -13.75
C GLU A 147 -10.24 21.52 -12.91
N VAL A 148 -11.13 20.53 -13.09
CA VAL A 148 -11.02 19.22 -12.46
C VAL A 148 -9.80 18.47 -12.98
N ASN A 149 -9.57 18.41 -14.30
CA ASN A 149 -8.37 17.76 -14.83
C ASN A 149 -7.08 18.40 -14.33
N ARG A 150 -7.04 19.73 -14.27
CA ARG A 150 -5.91 20.46 -13.71
C ARG A 150 -5.70 20.12 -12.24
N SER A 151 -6.78 20.05 -11.46
CA SER A 151 -6.73 19.65 -10.03
C SER A 151 -6.22 18.21 -9.86
N CYS A 152 -6.62 17.29 -10.74
CA CYS A 152 -6.11 15.92 -10.76
C CYS A 152 -4.59 15.87 -11.03
N MET A 153 -4.11 16.66 -12.00
CA MET A 153 -2.67 16.73 -12.31
C MET A 153 -1.86 17.37 -11.18
N ASP A 154 -2.38 18.45 -10.59
CA ASP A 154 -1.80 19.12 -9.42
C ASP A 154 -1.65 18.11 -8.25
N GLU A 155 -2.69 17.31 -7.99
CA GLU A 155 -2.66 16.28 -6.95
C GLU A 155 -1.72 15.10 -7.26
N CYS A 156 -1.58 14.70 -8.54
CA CYS A 156 -0.57 13.72 -8.95
C CYS A 156 0.83 14.16 -8.53
N VAL A 157 1.18 15.42 -8.81
CA VAL A 157 2.49 15.99 -8.47
C VAL A 157 2.67 16.07 -6.96
N LEU A 158 1.69 16.60 -6.23
CA LEU A 158 1.73 16.70 -4.76
C LEU A 158 1.96 15.33 -4.10
N ARG A 159 1.18 14.30 -4.49
CA ARG A 159 1.33 12.95 -3.94
C ARG A 159 2.66 12.30 -4.33
N ALA A 160 3.16 12.53 -5.54
CA ALA A 160 4.46 12.02 -5.96
C ALA A 160 5.60 12.59 -5.08
N HIS A 161 5.57 13.90 -4.81
CA HIS A 161 6.53 14.53 -3.90
C HIS A 161 6.42 13.99 -2.47
N TRP A 162 5.20 13.82 -1.97
CA TRP A 162 4.96 13.28 -0.62
C TRP A 162 5.47 11.84 -0.48
N ILE A 163 5.20 10.96 -1.44
CA ILE A 163 5.72 9.58 -1.45
C ILE A 163 7.26 9.60 -1.46
N ALA A 164 7.88 10.41 -2.32
CA ALA A 164 9.34 10.49 -2.41
C ALA A 164 9.99 11.05 -1.14
N ALA A 165 9.31 11.94 -0.40
CA ALA A 165 9.77 12.44 0.89
C ALA A 165 9.58 11.42 2.02
N THR A 166 8.51 10.61 1.95
CA THR A 166 8.10 9.66 3.00
C THR A 166 8.81 8.33 2.91
N PHE A 167 9.20 7.90 1.72
CA PHE A 167 9.83 6.61 1.49
C PHE A 167 11.16 6.82 0.76
N PRO A 168 12.30 6.96 1.46
CA PRO A 168 13.60 7.15 0.82
C PRO A 168 13.96 6.08 -0.20
N ILE A 169 13.55 4.82 0.05
CA ILE A 169 13.70 3.70 -0.88
C ILE A 169 12.97 3.91 -2.21
N PHE A 170 11.93 4.75 -2.24
CA PHE A 170 11.24 5.09 -3.49
C PHE A 170 12.17 5.76 -4.48
N LYS A 171 13.20 6.49 -4.03
CA LYS A 171 14.16 7.16 -4.92
C LYS A 171 14.98 6.16 -5.73
N SER A 172 15.32 5.00 -5.15
CA SER A 172 16.14 3.97 -5.80
C SER A 172 15.41 3.14 -6.85
N PHE A 173 14.07 3.22 -6.92
CA PHE A 173 13.30 2.48 -7.91
C PHE A 173 13.46 3.05 -9.32
N SER A 174 13.39 2.17 -10.32
CA SER A 174 13.32 2.54 -11.73
C SER A 174 12.04 3.33 -12.04
N PHE A 175 12.03 4.00 -13.19
CA PHE A 175 10.85 4.75 -13.64
C PHE A 175 9.61 3.86 -13.75
N ASN A 176 9.74 2.65 -14.31
CA ASN A 176 8.61 1.73 -14.46
C ASN A 176 8.06 1.25 -13.11
N GLU A 177 8.92 0.93 -12.15
CA GLU A 177 8.49 0.55 -10.80
C GLU A 177 7.72 1.69 -10.11
N LYS A 178 8.27 2.92 -10.17
CA LYS A 178 7.60 4.12 -9.66
C LYS A 178 6.23 4.31 -10.29
N LYS A 179 6.14 4.15 -11.62
CA LYS A 179 4.88 4.28 -12.38
C LYS A 179 3.84 3.25 -11.94
N ILE A 180 4.22 1.98 -11.83
CA ILE A 180 3.30 0.89 -11.43
C ILE A 180 2.80 1.12 -10.01
N MET A 181 3.70 1.43 -9.07
CA MET A 181 3.33 1.68 -7.68
C MET A 181 2.41 2.89 -7.57
N PHE A 182 2.75 4.00 -8.24
CA PHE A 182 1.96 5.21 -8.20
C PHE A 182 0.57 5.00 -8.82
N ALA A 183 0.47 4.30 -9.95
CA ALA A 183 -0.81 4.03 -10.59
C ALA A 183 -1.77 3.21 -9.70
N ASN A 184 -1.26 2.19 -9.00
CA ASN A 184 -2.06 1.38 -8.08
C ASN A 184 -2.44 2.13 -6.79
N PHE A 185 -1.57 3.05 -6.35
CA PHE A 185 -1.78 3.85 -5.14
C PHE A 185 -2.74 5.03 -5.38
N PHE A 186 -2.58 5.75 -6.49
CA PHE A 186 -3.14 7.09 -6.68
C PHE A 186 -4.66 7.11 -6.67
N ALA A 187 -5.32 6.20 -7.39
CA ALA A 187 -6.78 6.17 -7.48
C ALA A 187 -7.42 5.94 -6.11
N GLY A 188 -6.97 4.90 -5.38
CA GLY A 188 -7.48 4.59 -4.04
C GLY A 188 -7.22 5.72 -3.05
N ASN A 189 -6.02 6.31 -3.07
CA ASN A 189 -5.72 7.44 -2.19
C ASN A 189 -6.53 8.70 -2.54
N THR A 190 -6.81 8.94 -3.81
CA THR A 190 -7.65 10.06 -4.26
C THR A 190 -9.08 9.90 -3.74
N ILE A 191 -9.67 8.71 -3.85
CA ILE A 191 -11.02 8.42 -3.32
C ILE A 191 -11.08 8.70 -1.81
N LEU A 192 -10.09 8.24 -1.05
CA LEU A 192 -10.03 8.49 0.39
C LEU A 192 -9.89 9.98 0.72
N TYR A 193 -9.06 10.70 -0.03
CA TYR A 193 -8.89 12.14 0.13
C TYR A 193 -10.18 12.92 -0.17
N LEU A 194 -10.85 12.62 -1.28
CA LEU A 194 -12.14 13.25 -1.63
C LEU A 194 -13.20 12.93 -0.58
N GLY A 195 -13.25 11.69 -0.08
CA GLY A 195 -14.12 11.29 1.03
C GLY A 195 -13.85 12.10 2.31
N LYS A 196 -12.57 12.30 2.67
CA LYS A 196 -12.18 13.17 3.78
C LYS A 196 -12.70 14.59 3.59
N MET A 197 -12.57 15.16 2.39
CA MET A 197 -13.07 16.51 2.10
C MET A 197 -14.60 16.56 2.28
N CYS A 198 -15.34 15.60 1.72
CA CYS A 198 -16.78 15.50 1.90
C CYS A 198 -17.18 15.43 3.39
N CYS A 199 -16.46 14.67 4.22
CA CYS A 199 -16.68 14.61 5.67
C CYS A 199 -16.41 15.96 6.35
N LEU A 200 -15.31 16.64 6.02
CA LEU A 200 -14.94 17.92 6.64
C LEU A 200 -15.97 19.03 6.37
N TYR A 201 -16.61 19.00 5.20
CA TYR A 201 -17.64 19.97 4.82
C TYR A 201 -19.08 19.50 5.15
N GLY A 202 -19.25 18.28 5.67
CA GLY A 202 -20.57 17.71 5.97
C GLY A 202 -21.44 17.53 4.72
N ARG A 203 -20.85 17.14 3.58
CA ARG A 203 -21.56 16.97 2.30
C ARG A 203 -21.45 15.54 1.80
N THR A 204 -22.57 14.96 1.38
CA THR A 204 -22.64 13.64 0.74
C THR A 204 -23.23 13.68 -0.67
N ASP A 205 -23.79 14.84 -1.05
CA ASP A 205 -24.44 15.11 -2.33
C ASP A 205 -23.45 15.59 -3.41
N ARG A 206 -22.21 15.91 -3.03
CA ARG A 206 -21.20 16.53 -3.89
C ARG A 206 -19.80 16.00 -3.58
N ILE A 207 -18.94 16.00 -4.60
CA ILE A 207 -17.52 15.64 -4.46
C ILE A 207 -16.72 16.93 -4.31
N ILE A 208 -16.04 17.11 -3.18
CA ILE A 208 -15.26 18.32 -2.89
C ILE A 208 -13.78 18.04 -3.13
N PHE A 209 -13.12 18.90 -3.91
CA PHE A 209 -11.73 18.67 -4.34
C PHE A 209 -10.67 19.30 -3.44
N SER A 210 -11.01 20.32 -2.65
CA SER A 210 -10.01 21.12 -1.93
C SER A 210 -10.58 21.86 -0.72
N ASN A 211 -9.68 22.46 0.05
CA ASN A 211 -9.96 23.37 1.18
C ASN A 211 -10.66 24.69 0.77
N THR A 212 -10.84 24.94 -0.52
CA THR A 212 -11.62 26.10 -0.99
C THR A 212 -13.11 25.76 -1.14
N GLY A 213 -13.49 24.49 -0.91
CA GLY A 213 -14.86 24.01 -1.00
C GLY A 213 -15.35 23.76 -2.43
N ASN A 214 -14.50 23.95 -3.43
CA ASN A 214 -14.87 23.75 -4.82
C ASN A 214 -15.22 22.27 -5.10
N TYR A 215 -16.25 22.05 -5.91
CA TYR A 215 -16.90 20.74 -6.01
C TYR A 215 -17.24 20.33 -7.45
N LEU A 216 -17.48 19.03 -7.66
CA LEU A 216 -18.11 18.50 -8.87
C LEU A 216 -19.63 18.55 -8.71
N ASP A 217 -20.32 19.27 -9.61
CA ASP A 217 -21.78 19.24 -9.65
C ASP A 217 -22.26 18.01 -10.42
N MET A 218 -22.64 16.97 -9.68
CA MET A 218 -23.18 15.74 -10.27
C MET A 218 -24.64 15.87 -10.72
N GLN A 219 -25.36 16.90 -10.26
CA GLN A 219 -26.75 17.15 -10.65
C GLN A 219 -26.82 17.87 -12.00
N ASN A 220 -25.88 18.77 -12.24
CA ASN A 220 -25.78 19.57 -13.47
C ASN A 220 -24.53 19.19 -14.29
N ILE A 221 -24.36 17.90 -14.58
CA ILE A 221 -23.18 17.40 -15.33
C ILE A 221 -23.06 18.01 -16.74
N GLN A 222 -24.13 18.58 -17.28
CA GLN A 222 -24.10 19.28 -18.57
C GLN A 222 -23.22 20.53 -18.51
N ASP A 223 -23.20 21.23 -17.38
CA ASP A 223 -22.42 22.46 -17.20
C ASP A 223 -20.94 22.14 -16.92
N PHE A 224 -20.62 20.90 -16.53
CA PHE A 224 -19.26 20.44 -16.30
C PHE A 224 -18.39 20.53 -17.57
N TYR A 225 -18.97 20.29 -18.74
CA TYR A 225 -18.26 20.34 -20.01
C TYR A 225 -18.35 21.69 -20.73
N ARG A 226 -19.10 22.66 -20.18
CA ARG A 226 -19.22 24.00 -20.76
C ARG A 226 -18.03 24.86 -20.41
N GLU A 227 -17.54 25.63 -21.37
CA GLU A 227 -16.49 26.61 -21.15
C GLU A 227 -17.10 27.96 -20.72
N GLU A 228 -16.42 28.73 -19.86
CA GLU A 228 -16.85 30.12 -19.56
C GLU A 228 -16.79 31.00 -20.85
N ASP A 229 -16.04 30.57 -21.86
CA ASP A 229 -15.95 31.20 -23.18
C ASP A 229 -17.06 30.74 -24.16
N ASP A 230 -17.94 29.80 -23.77
CA ASP A 230 -19.10 29.40 -24.57
C ASP A 230 -20.29 30.38 -24.46
N GLU A 231 -20.10 31.53 -23.80
CA GLU A 231 -20.89 32.72 -24.11
C GLU A 231 -20.27 33.37 -25.36
N ASN A 232 -20.70 33.10 -26.60
CA ASN A 232 -22.03 33.46 -27.08
C ASN A 232 -22.21 33.13 -28.59
N PRO A 233 -22.84 32.01 -29.01
CA PRO A 233 -23.23 31.83 -30.40
C PRO A 233 -24.43 32.73 -30.82
N SER A 234 -25.10 33.39 -29.87
CA SER A 234 -26.26 34.25 -30.15
C SER A 234 -25.87 35.69 -30.54
N LYS A 235 -24.67 36.17 -30.21
CA LYS A 235 -24.17 37.49 -30.63
C LYS A 235 -23.61 37.48 -32.05
N GLU A 236 -23.08 36.35 -32.53
CA GLU A 236 -22.68 36.18 -33.93
C GLU A 236 -23.88 35.97 -34.86
N ALA A 237 -24.90 35.22 -34.43
CA ALA A 237 -26.15 35.08 -35.17
C ALA A 237 -26.92 36.41 -35.27
N THR A 238 -26.89 37.26 -34.23
CA THR A 238 -27.53 38.59 -34.26
C THR A 238 -26.75 39.59 -35.12
N ARG A 239 -25.41 39.49 -35.20
CA ARG A 239 -24.59 40.34 -36.08
C ARG A 239 -24.68 39.94 -37.55
N LEU A 240 -24.80 38.65 -37.87
CA LEU A 240 -25.00 38.17 -39.24
C LEU A 240 -26.44 38.37 -39.74
N GLY A 241 -27.45 38.37 -38.86
CA GLY A 241 -28.85 38.65 -39.22
C GLY A 241 -29.19 40.13 -39.44
N GLN A 242 -28.36 41.06 -38.99
CA GLN A 242 -28.54 42.51 -39.19
C GLN A 242 -27.75 43.07 -40.39
N ALA A 243 -26.81 42.31 -40.94
CA ALA A 243 -26.06 42.67 -42.15
C ALA A 243 -26.74 42.24 -43.47
N SER A 244 -27.92 41.61 -43.41
CA SER A 244 -28.70 41.20 -44.59
C SER A 244 -30.02 41.98 -44.77
N LYS A 245 -30.13 43.17 -44.17
CA LYS A 245 -31.22 44.12 -44.43
C LYS A 245 -30.68 45.54 -44.62
N ILE A 246 -29.86 45.75 -45.65
CA ILE A 246 -29.77 46.98 -46.44
C ILE A 246 -29.53 46.55 -47.89
#